data_AF-A0A958B5J8-F1
#
_entry.id   AF-A0A958B5J8-F1
#
_cell.length_a   1.000
_cell.length_b   1.000
_cell.length_c   1.000
_cell.angle_alpha   90.00
_cell.angle_beta   90.00
_cell.angle_gamma   90.00
#
_symmetry.space_group_name_H-M   'P 1'
#
loop_
_entity.id
_entity.type
_entity.pdbx_description
1 polymer ?
#
loop_
_entity_poly.entity_id
_entity_poly.type
_entity_poly.pdbx_seq_one_letter_code
_entity_poly.pdbx_strand_id
1 'polypeptide(L)'
;MEITHDFRLNFDLDEYASFRGEQYARLLARPAVRAQVESVFAEVAGLMAPAACYDVVPIEKYLHDRVRLAGGVMLGGGPVVEVIGGAEALAV
;
A
#
# COMPACT_ATOMS: atom_id res chain seq x y z
N MET A 1 -18.16 -2.77 -3.44
CA MET A 1 -16.95 -3.60 -3.32
C MET A 1 -16.47 -4.00 -4.70
N GLU A 2 -15.39 -3.38 -5.14
CA GLU A 2 -14.74 -3.57 -6.43
C GLU A 2 -13.39 -4.29 -6.19
N ILE A 3 -13.07 -5.26 -7.06
CA ILE A 3 -11.80 -5.98 -7.00
C ILE A 3 -11.01 -5.62 -8.24
N THR A 4 -9.84 -5.05 -8.00
CA THR A 4 -8.93 -4.62 -9.06
C THR A 4 -7.70 -5.52 -9.08
N HIS A 5 -7.22 -5.78 -10.29
CA HIS A 5 -6.05 -6.61 -10.58
C HIS A 5 -5.02 -5.90 -11.46
N ASP A 6 -5.31 -4.67 -11.92
CA ASP A 6 -4.51 -3.93 -12.91
C ASP A 6 -3.38 -3.09 -12.28
N PHE A 7 -2.80 -3.60 -11.20
CA PHE A 7 -1.68 -2.96 -10.52
C PHE A 7 -0.47 -3.89 -10.50
N ARG A 8 0.72 -3.27 -10.38
CA ARG A 8 1.98 -3.99 -10.28
C ARG A 8 2.51 -3.83 -8.87
N LEU A 9 2.92 -4.94 -8.27
CA LEU A 9 3.77 -4.91 -7.09
C LEU A 9 5.22 -4.80 -7.56
N ASN A 10 5.93 -3.79 -7.08
CA ASN A 10 7.36 -3.67 -7.29
C ASN A 10 8.09 -4.29 -6.10
N PHE A 11 8.94 -5.27 -6.35
CA PHE A 11 9.76 -5.91 -5.32
C PHE A 11 11.17 -5.33 -5.39
N ASP A 12 11.45 -4.37 -4.52
CA ASP A 12 12.78 -3.77 -4.41
C ASP A 12 13.57 -4.49 -3.31
N LEU A 13 14.68 -5.11 -3.72
CA LEU A 13 15.54 -5.85 -2.80
C LEU A 13 16.27 -4.93 -1.81
N ASP A 14 16.65 -3.73 -2.23
CA ASP A 14 17.36 -2.77 -1.39
C ASP A 14 16.40 -2.16 -0.36
N GLU A 15 15.15 -1.87 -0.75
CA GLU A 15 14.09 -1.45 0.18
C GLU A 15 13.77 -2.57 1.19
N TYR A 16 13.63 -3.81 0.72
CA TYR A 16 13.40 -4.97 1.58
C TYR A 16 14.57 -5.19 2.55
N ALA A 17 15.82 -5.02 2.08
CA ALA A 17 16.99 -5.15 2.92
C ALA A 17 17.06 -4.07 4.01
N SER A 18 16.71 -2.84 3.67
CA SER A 18 16.60 -1.72 4.61
C SER A 18 15.58 -2.00 5.71
N PHE A 19 14.39 -2.51 5.34
CA PHE A 19 13.34 -2.89 6.29
C PHE A 19 13.78 -3.98 7.27
N ARG A 20 14.57 -4.96 6.83
CA ARG A 20 15.08 -6.07 7.67
C ARG A 20 16.24 -5.67 8.58
N GLY A 21 16.84 -4.49 8.35
CA GLY A 21 17.87 -3.92 9.19
C GLY A 21 19.29 -4.43 8.95
N GLU A 22 20.23 -3.91 9.75
CA GLU A 22 21.67 -3.99 9.50
C GLU A 22 22.23 -5.42 9.45
N GLN A 23 21.69 -6.33 10.26
CA GLN A 23 22.12 -7.73 10.27
C GLN A 23 21.87 -8.42 8.92
N TYR A 24 20.74 -8.12 8.29
CA TYR A 24 20.38 -8.67 6.99
C TYR A 24 21.22 -8.05 5.87
N ALA A 25 21.49 -6.75 5.93
CA ALA A 25 22.39 -6.07 5.00
C ALA A 25 23.82 -6.69 5.03
N ARG A 26 24.35 -6.99 6.20
CA ARG A 26 25.66 -7.68 6.35
C ARG A 26 25.65 -9.09 5.77
N LEU A 27 24.51 -9.79 5.82
CA LEU A 27 24.36 -11.11 5.21
C LEU A 27 24.38 -11.02 3.67
N LEU A 28 23.69 -10.04 3.10
CA LEU A 28 23.65 -9.76 1.66
C LEU A 28 24.98 -9.24 1.10
N ALA A 29 25.90 -8.76 1.96
CA ALA A 29 27.26 -8.42 1.53
C ALA A 29 28.05 -9.66 1.03
N ARG A 30 27.58 -10.88 1.34
CA ARG A 30 28.18 -12.13 0.84
C ARG A 30 27.68 -12.42 -0.58
N PRO A 31 28.54 -12.46 -1.62
CA PRO A 31 28.10 -12.57 -3.02
C PRO A 31 27.22 -13.81 -3.31
N ALA A 32 27.55 -14.96 -2.71
CA ALA A 32 26.78 -16.19 -2.89
C ALA A 32 25.36 -16.08 -2.30
N VAL A 33 25.21 -15.39 -1.17
CA VAL A 33 23.89 -15.19 -0.54
C VAL A 33 23.09 -14.16 -1.34
N ARG A 34 23.75 -13.09 -1.81
CA ARG A 34 23.12 -12.09 -2.67
C ARG A 34 22.54 -12.70 -3.94
N ALA A 35 23.34 -13.49 -4.65
CA ALA A 35 22.89 -14.17 -5.87
C ALA A 35 21.69 -15.10 -5.62
N GLN A 36 21.67 -15.81 -4.49
CA GLN A 36 20.52 -16.64 -4.10
C GLN A 36 19.27 -15.80 -3.86
N VAL A 37 19.40 -14.69 -3.13
CA VAL A 37 18.26 -13.82 -2.81
C VAL A 37 17.73 -13.13 -4.07
N GLU A 38 18.60 -12.64 -4.95
CA GLU A 38 18.22 -12.05 -6.24
C GLU A 38 17.47 -13.06 -7.13
N SER A 39 17.91 -14.33 -7.16
CA SER A 39 17.21 -15.41 -7.87
C SER A 39 15.80 -15.63 -7.32
N VAL A 40 15.64 -15.70 -5.99
CA VAL A 40 14.33 -15.88 -5.36
C VAL A 40 13.42 -14.68 -5.64
N PHE A 41 13.92 -13.46 -5.55
CA PHE A 41 13.14 -12.25 -5.83
C PHE A 41 12.64 -12.20 -7.29
N ALA A 42 13.44 -12.69 -8.24
CA ALA A 42 13.02 -12.80 -9.64
C ALA A 42 11.86 -13.79 -9.85
N GLU A 43 11.76 -14.83 -9.02
CA GLU A 43 10.69 -15.84 -9.09
C GLU A 43 9.39 -15.38 -8.42
N VAL A 44 9.49 -14.63 -7.31
CA VAL A 44 8.32 -14.21 -6.50
C VAL A 44 7.26 -13.48 -7.33
N ALA A 45 7.68 -12.62 -8.26
CA ALA A 45 6.76 -11.88 -9.11
C ALA A 45 5.85 -12.78 -9.97
N GLY A 46 6.33 -13.95 -10.38
CA GLY A 46 5.57 -14.92 -11.17
C GLY A 46 4.69 -15.86 -10.34
N LEU A 47 4.89 -15.91 -9.02
CA LEU A 47 4.14 -16.77 -8.10
C LEU A 47 2.94 -16.07 -7.46
N MET A 48 2.85 -14.75 -7.60
CA MET A 48 1.81 -13.95 -6.98
C MET A 48 0.72 -13.56 -7.98
N ALA A 49 -0.54 -13.57 -7.51
CA ALA A 49 -1.68 -13.01 -8.20
C ALA A 49 -2.24 -11.85 -7.35
N PRO A 50 -1.73 -10.62 -7.52
CA PRO A 50 -2.16 -9.48 -6.71
C PRO A 50 -3.66 -9.18 -6.93
N ALA A 51 -4.36 -8.91 -5.84
CA ALA A 51 -5.73 -8.46 -5.85
C ALA A 51 -5.90 -7.37 -4.78
N ALA A 52 -6.47 -6.24 -5.16
CA ALA A 52 -6.85 -5.17 -4.26
C ALA A 52 -8.37 -5.11 -4.23
N CYS A 53 -8.95 -5.13 -3.04
CA CYS A 53 -10.38 -4.98 -2.85
C CYS A 53 -10.59 -3.60 -2.24
N TYR A 54 -11.34 -2.74 -2.92
CA TYR A 54 -11.76 -1.47 -2.34
C TYR A 54 -13.27 -1.31 -2.40
N ASP A 55 -13.80 -0.48 -1.51
CA ASP A 55 -15.17 -0.03 -1.57
C ASP A 55 -15.24 1.47 -1.82
N VAL A 56 -16.28 1.89 -2.54
CA VAL A 56 -16.49 3.30 -2.87
C VAL A 56 -17.67 3.80 -2.07
N VAL A 57 -17.40 4.67 -1.11
CA VAL A 57 -18.44 5.24 -0.23
C VAL A 57 -18.70 6.69 -0.63
N PRO A 58 -19.94 7.06 -1.04
CA PRO A 58 -20.28 8.43 -1.40
C PRO A 58 -20.05 9.41 -0.25
N ILE A 59 -19.60 10.62 -0.57
CA ILE A 59 -19.47 11.71 0.38
C ILE A 59 -20.81 12.46 0.45
N GLU A 60 -21.40 12.54 1.64
CA GLU A 60 -22.62 13.31 1.85
C GLU A 60 -22.33 14.79 2.11
N LYS A 61 -21.36 15.08 2.99
CA LYS A 61 -21.06 16.44 3.44
C LYS A 61 -19.60 16.62 3.86
N TYR A 62 -19.07 17.79 3.54
CA TYR A 62 -17.84 18.32 4.11
C TYR A 62 -18.16 19.14 5.37
N LEU A 63 -17.49 18.81 6.47
CA LEU A 63 -17.65 19.41 7.79
C LEU A 63 -16.29 19.90 8.30
N HIS A 64 -15.76 20.97 7.68
CA HIS A 64 -14.42 21.52 7.97
C HIS A 64 -13.31 20.47 7.97
N ASP A 65 -12.92 19.99 9.15
CA ASP A 65 -11.86 19.01 9.37
C ASP A 65 -12.34 17.56 9.19
N ARG A 66 -13.61 17.36 8.81
CA ARG A 66 -14.25 16.07 8.70
C ARG A 66 -15.06 15.90 7.42
N VAL A 67 -15.26 14.65 7.02
CA VAL A 67 -16.16 14.23 5.95
C VAL A 67 -17.20 13.28 6.51
N ARG A 68 -18.46 13.49 6.13
CA ARG A 68 -19.56 12.54 6.35
C ARG A 68 -19.73 11.71 5.09
N LEU A 69 -19.67 10.40 5.25
CA LEU A 69 -19.93 9.41 4.21
C LEU A 69 -21.37 8.88 4.30
N ALA A 70 -21.83 8.27 3.21
CA ALA A 70 -23.10 7.55 3.16
C ALA A 70 -23.20 6.53 4.31
N GLY A 71 -24.36 6.50 4.98
CA GLY A 71 -24.58 5.62 6.13
C GLY A 71 -24.11 6.21 7.47
N GLY A 72 -23.73 7.50 7.51
CA GLY A 72 -23.46 8.24 8.75
C GLY A 72 -22.04 8.07 9.30
N VAL A 73 -21.14 7.40 8.57
CA VAL A 73 -19.72 7.27 8.93
C VAL A 73 -19.04 8.64 8.82
N MET A 74 -18.15 8.95 9.77
CA MET A 74 -17.41 10.21 9.84
C MET A 74 -15.91 9.92 9.80
N LEU A 75 -15.17 10.63 8.94
CA LEU A 75 -13.71 10.56 8.84
C LEU A 75 -13.10 11.95 9.02
N GLY A 76 -11.92 12.03 9.63
CA GLY A 76 -11.20 13.28 9.88
C GLY A 76 -11.16 13.70 11.35
N GLY A 77 -10.64 14.89 11.62
CA GLY A 77 -10.43 15.42 12.97
C GLY A 77 -9.19 14.91 13.70
N GLY A 78 -8.23 14.30 12.98
CA GLY A 78 -6.94 13.86 13.51
C GLY A 78 -5.77 14.38 12.65
N PRO A 79 -4.54 14.42 13.19
CA PRO A 79 -3.37 15.05 12.55
C PRO A 79 -2.91 14.40 11.23
N VAL A 80 -3.55 13.31 10.80
CA VAL A 80 -3.15 12.50 9.63
C VAL A 80 -4.17 12.60 8.48
N VAL A 81 -5.29 13.30 8.66
CA VAL A 81 -6.36 13.36 7.66
C VAL A 81 -6.57 14.79 7.20
N GLU A 82 -5.96 15.13 6.07
CA GLU A 82 -6.20 16.39 5.36
C GLU A 82 -7.26 16.15 4.29
N VAL A 83 -8.45 16.74 4.49
CA VAL A 83 -9.57 16.61 3.57
C VAL A 83 -9.43 17.66 2.48
N ILE A 84 -8.97 17.26 1.29
CA ILE A 84 -8.98 18.14 0.12
C ILE A 84 -10.41 18.21 -0.41
N GLY A 85 -10.99 19.41 -0.43
CA GLY A 85 -12.38 19.62 -0.85
C GLY A 85 -12.59 19.37 -2.35
N GLY A 86 -13.70 18.72 -2.72
CA GLY A 86 -14.13 18.52 -4.11
C GLY A 86 -14.24 17.06 -4.57
N ALA A 87 -13.87 16.10 -3.74
CA ALA A 87 -14.13 14.68 -3.99
C ALA A 87 -15.62 14.32 -3.79
N GLU A 88 -16.12 13.40 -4.60
CA GLU A 88 -17.52 12.95 -4.49
C GLU A 88 -17.65 11.59 -3.79
N ALA A 89 -16.54 10.86 -3.66
CA ALA A 89 -16.49 9.55 -3.02
C ALA A 89 -15.13 9.28 -2.38
N LEU A 90 -15.13 8.36 -1.41
CA LEU A 90 -13.92 7.79 -0.82
C LEU A 90 -13.75 6.34 -1.28
N ALA A 91 -12.58 6.00 -1.80
CA ALA A 91 -12.16 4.61 -2.02
C ALA A 91 -11.33 4.13 -0.82
N VAL A 92 -11.71 3.01 -0.21
CA VAL A 92 -11.01 2.37 0.94
C VAL A 92 -10.79 0.91 0.70
#